data_AF-A0A9E0LSK9-F1
#
_entry.id   AF-A0A9E0LSK9-F1
#
_cell.length_a   1.000
_cell.length_b   1.000
_cell.length_c   1.000
_cell.angle_alpha   90.00
_cell.angle_beta   90.00
_cell.angle_gamma   90.00
#
_symmetry.space_group_name_H-M   'P 1'
#
loop_
_entity.id
_entity.type
_entity.pdbx_description
1 polymer ?
#
loop_
_entity_poly.entity_id
_entity_poly.type
_entity_poly.pdbx_seq_one_letter_code
_entity_poly.pdbx_strand_id
1 'polypeptide(L)'
;MTDVPPLAPLPPTDEPRPHPLRSLLVAVVVFLALLLATFGLKSYRDLAAVRGRERQLTAEIAGTEERIALLKRRIESLKNDPVALDRVARESLGLVRPEDVVIVFPAPRLPAPPPITPPDPAQ
;
A
#
# COMPACT_ATOMS: atom_id res chain seq x y z
N MET A 1 -81.78 -49.31 38.85
CA MET A 1 -82.08 -48.52 37.65
C MET A 1 -81.38 -47.18 37.86
N THR A 2 -80.18 -47.04 37.31
CA THR A 2 -79.22 -45.96 37.59
C THR A 2 -79.59 -44.70 36.82
N ASP A 3 -79.81 -43.60 37.55
CA ASP A 3 -79.96 -42.26 36.98
C ASP A 3 -78.59 -41.72 36.58
N VAL A 4 -78.43 -41.38 35.30
CA VAL A 4 -77.22 -40.78 34.73
C VAL A 4 -77.39 -39.26 34.79
N PRO A 5 -76.48 -38.50 35.40
CA PRO A 5 -76.61 -37.05 35.49
C PRO A 5 -76.49 -36.39 34.10
N PRO A 6 -77.19 -35.27 33.85
CA PRO A 6 -77.17 -34.59 32.56
C PRO A 6 -75.78 -34.00 32.31
N LEU A 7 -75.22 -34.29 31.13
CA LEU A 7 -73.94 -33.75 30.67
C LEU A 7 -73.98 -32.22 30.63
N ALA A 8 -73.14 -31.58 31.44
CA ALA A 8 -72.91 -30.14 31.37
C ALA A 8 -72.31 -29.77 30.00
N PRO A 9 -72.74 -28.66 29.36
CA PRO A 9 -72.13 -28.21 28.13
C PRO A 9 -70.68 -27.78 28.40
N LEU A 10 -69.74 -28.31 27.63
CA LEU A 10 -68.32 -27.95 27.73
C LEU A 10 -68.15 -26.46 27.40
N PRO A 11 -67.24 -25.73 28.09
CA PRO A 11 -66.95 -24.35 27.74
C PRO A 11 -66.40 -24.28 26.31
N PRO A 12 -66.75 -23.23 25.52
CA PRO A 12 -66.14 -23.02 24.22
C PRO A 12 -64.64 -22.77 24.43
N THR A 13 -63.81 -23.69 23.93
CA THR A 13 -62.37 -23.47 23.85
C THR A 13 -62.13 -22.45 22.74
N ASP A 14 -61.96 -21.18 23.11
CA ASP A 14 -61.50 -20.12 22.20
C ASP A 14 -60.01 -20.35 21.88
N GLU A 15 -59.75 -21.31 20.99
CA GLU A 15 -58.43 -21.50 20.40
C GLU A 15 -58.14 -20.28 19.50
N PRO A 16 -57.10 -19.47 19.82
CA PRO A 16 -56.79 -18.27 19.05
C PRO A 16 -56.33 -18.68 17.65
N ARG A 17 -57.25 -18.65 16.69
CA ARG A 17 -56.97 -18.96 15.30
C ARG A 17 -55.96 -17.94 14.76
N PRO A 18 -54.74 -18.35 14.38
CA PRO A 18 -53.77 -17.40 13.83
C PRO A 18 -54.34 -16.85 12.53
N HIS A 19 -54.62 -15.55 12.50
CA HIS A 19 -55.09 -14.89 11.29
C HIS A 19 -53.92 -14.87 10.28
N PRO A 20 -54.03 -15.59 9.14
CA PRO A 20 -52.90 -15.83 8.24
C PRO A 20 -52.33 -14.51 7.70
N LEU A 21 -53.19 -13.51 7.49
CA LEU A 21 -52.81 -12.16 7.06
C LEU A 21 -51.94 -11.41 8.08
N ARG A 22 -52.21 -11.56 9.39
CA ARG A 22 -51.36 -10.96 10.43
C ARG A 22 -50.00 -11.64 10.48
N SER A 23 -49.97 -12.97 10.36
CA SER A 23 -48.70 -13.72 10.32
C SER A 23 -47.86 -13.35 9.09
N LEU A 24 -48.51 -13.16 7.93
CA LEU A 24 -47.86 -12.74 6.70
C LEU A 24 -47.28 -11.33 6.85
N LEU A 25 -48.03 -10.40 7.43
CA LEU A 25 -47.57 -9.04 7.66
C LEU A 25 -46.38 -9.00 8.62
N VAL A 26 -46.42 -9.78 9.70
CA VAL A 26 -45.28 -9.93 10.61
C VAL A 26 -44.06 -10.52 9.89
N ALA A 27 -44.26 -11.57 9.07
CA ALA A 27 -43.19 -12.18 8.30
C ALA A 27 -42.55 -11.19 7.31
N VAL A 28 -43.36 -10.38 6.62
CA VAL A 28 -42.88 -9.32 5.70
C VAL A 28 -42.10 -8.25 6.46
N VAL A 29 -42.59 -7.80 7.62
CA VAL A 29 -41.89 -6.80 8.45
C VAL A 29 -40.56 -7.35 8.95
N VAL A 30 -40.52 -8.58 9.44
CA VAL A 30 -39.28 -9.23 9.89
C VAL A 30 -38.30 -9.39 8.74
N PHE A 31 -38.78 -9.81 7.56
CA PHE A 31 -37.98 -9.94 6.36
C PHE A 31 -37.38 -8.58 5.93
N LEU A 32 -38.19 -7.52 5.93
CA LEU A 32 -37.73 -6.17 5.61
C LEU A 32 -36.72 -5.65 6.65
N ALA A 33 -36.94 -5.91 7.94
CA ALA A 33 -36.00 -5.57 8.99
C ALA A 33 -34.66 -6.31 8.83
N LEU A 34 -34.67 -7.57 8.40
CA LEU A 34 -33.47 -8.35 8.10
C LEU A 34 -32.70 -7.78 6.89
N LEU A 35 -33.43 -7.37 5.83
CA LEU A 35 -32.84 -6.69 4.68
C LEU A 35 -32.22 -5.34 5.10
N LEU A 36 -32.92 -4.52 5.87
CA LEU A 36 -32.41 -3.26 6.39
C LEU A 36 -31.20 -3.45 7.31
N ALA A 37 -31.20 -4.48 8.16
CA ALA A 37 -30.07 -4.79 9.04
C ALA A 37 -28.83 -5.21 8.24
N THR A 38 -28.99 -6.06 7.24
CA THR A 38 -27.90 -6.54 6.38
C THR A 38 -27.32 -5.42 5.50
N PHE A 39 -28.18 -4.59 4.89
CA PHE A 39 -27.76 -3.44 4.11
C PHE A 39 -27.17 -2.32 4.98
N GLY A 40 -27.76 -2.05 6.15
CA GLY A 40 -27.28 -1.06 7.10
C GLY A 40 -25.88 -1.36 7.63
N LEU A 41 -25.60 -2.63 7.98
CA LEU A 41 -24.27 -3.05 8.44
C LEU A 41 -23.20 -2.90 7.34
N LYS A 42 -23.55 -3.17 6.07
CA LYS A 42 -22.60 -3.05 4.97
C LYS A 42 -22.32 -1.59 4.59
N SER A 43 -23.36 -0.76 4.58
CA SER A 43 -23.26 0.67 4.24
C SER A 43 -22.42 1.46 5.26
N TYR A 44 -22.53 1.16 6.55
CA TYR A 44 -21.70 1.80 7.59
C TYR A 44 -20.21 1.44 7.48
N ARG A 45 -19.88 0.20 7.09
CA ARG A 45 -18.49 -0.25 6.95
C ARG A 45 -17.80 0.35 5.72
N ASP A 46 -18.54 0.54 4.62
CA ASP A 46 -18.00 1.20 3.42
C ASP A 46 -17.70 2.68 3.65
N LEU A 47 -18.57 3.42 4.37
CA LEU A 47 -18.31 4.83 4.69
C LEU A 47 -17.07 5.03 5.58
N ALA A 48 -16.79 4.09 6.49
CA ALA A 48 -15.58 4.13 7.31
C ALA A 48 -14.32 3.80 6.49
N ALA A 49 -14.42 2.80 5.60
CA ALA A 49 -13.32 2.40 4.72
C ALA A 49 -12.95 3.50 3.70
N VAL A 50 -13.94 4.22 3.16
CA VAL A 50 -13.73 5.32 2.21
C VAL A 50 -13.00 6.50 2.88
N ARG A 51 -13.41 6.89 4.10
CA ARG A 51 -12.73 7.97 4.85
C ARG A 51 -11.31 7.60 5.25
N GLY A 52 -11.05 6.33 5.54
CA GLY A 52 -9.71 5.82 5.82
C GLY A 52 -8.78 5.96 4.61
N ARG A 53 -9.27 5.58 3.42
CA ARG A 53 -8.52 5.69 2.16
C ARG A 53 -8.24 7.14 1.79
N GLU A 54 -9.23 8.05 1.90
CA GLU A 54 -9.01 9.48 1.64
C GLU A 54 -7.90 10.05 2.52
N ARG A 55 -7.91 9.75 3.82
CA ARG A 55 -6.87 10.24 4.74
C ARG A 55 -5.48 9.69 4.38
N GLN A 56 -5.41 8.42 3.99
CA GLN A 56 -4.15 7.79 3.61
C GLN A 56 -3.57 8.39 2.33
N LEU A 57 -4.42 8.59 1.31
CA LEU A 57 -4.05 9.23 0.04
C LEU A 57 -3.60 10.68 0.26
N THR A 58 -4.32 11.45 1.08
CA THR A 58 -3.93 12.84 1.40
C THR A 58 -2.59 12.90 2.13
N ALA A 59 -2.33 11.99 3.06
CA ALA A 59 -1.05 11.92 3.77
C ALA A 59 0.12 11.56 2.81
N GLU A 60 -0.13 10.65 1.87
CA GLU A 60 0.86 10.24 0.87
C GLU A 60 1.19 11.36 -0.12
N ILE A 61 0.17 12.11 -0.55
CA ILE A 61 0.35 13.31 -1.39
C ILE A 61 1.21 14.34 -0.64
N ALA A 62 0.86 14.67 0.60
CA ALA A 62 1.59 15.65 1.40
C ALA A 62 3.06 15.25 1.60
N GLY A 63 3.33 13.98 1.91
CA GLY A 63 4.70 13.48 2.06
C GLY A 63 5.49 13.50 0.75
N THR A 64 4.82 13.26 -0.39
CA THR A 64 5.46 13.31 -1.71
C THR A 64 5.79 14.74 -2.12
N GLU A 65 4.89 15.68 -1.86
CA GLU A 65 5.12 17.11 -2.13
C GLU A 65 6.29 17.67 -1.32
N GLU A 66 6.41 17.31 -0.04
CA GLU A 66 7.53 17.71 0.81
C GLU A 66 8.87 17.20 0.25
N ARG A 67 8.90 15.94 -0.19
CA ARG A 67 10.09 15.35 -0.84
C ARG A 67 10.45 16.08 -2.13
N ILE A 68 9.47 16.43 -2.95
CA ILE A 68 9.69 17.23 -4.18
C ILE A 68 10.27 18.60 -3.81
N ALA A 69 9.74 19.28 -2.79
CA ALA A 69 10.23 20.58 -2.36
C ALA A 69 11.69 20.52 -1.87
N LEU A 70 12.03 19.51 -1.07
CA LEU A 70 13.40 19.25 -0.61
C LEU A 70 14.35 19.00 -1.77
N LEU A 71 13.96 18.15 -2.72
CA LEU A 71 14.79 17.79 -3.87
C LEU A 71 15.01 18.99 -4.79
N LYS A 72 13.97 19.80 -5.02
CA LYS A 72 14.08 21.05 -5.77
C LYS A 72 15.04 22.04 -5.12
N ARG A 73 14.96 22.23 -3.80
CA ARG A 73 15.92 23.09 -3.07
C ARG A 73 17.35 22.59 -3.20
N ARG A 74 17.55 21.27 -3.17
CA ARG A 74 18.87 20.67 -3.34
C ARG A 74 19.40 20.89 -4.76
N ILE A 75 18.58 20.69 -5.78
CA ILE A 75 18.94 20.99 -7.17
C ILE A 75 19.30 22.48 -7.32
N GLU A 76 18.49 23.37 -6.76
CA GLU A 76 18.75 24.81 -6.83
C GLU A 76 20.06 25.20 -6.13
N SER A 77 20.34 24.61 -4.97
CA SER A 77 21.61 24.78 -4.26
C SER A 77 22.80 24.27 -5.07
N LEU A 78 22.69 23.09 -5.71
CA LEU A 78 23.76 22.52 -6.52
C LEU A 78 23.96 23.30 -7.82
N LYS A 79 22.89 23.86 -8.38
CA LYS A 79 22.93 24.68 -9.60
C LYS A 79 23.57 26.04 -9.34
N ASN A 80 23.34 26.61 -8.16
CA ASN A 80 23.89 27.91 -7.77
C ASN A 80 25.32 27.81 -7.19
N ASP A 81 25.84 26.60 -6.94
CA ASP A 81 27.24 26.35 -6.59
C ASP A 81 27.95 25.55 -7.70
N PRO A 82 28.33 26.21 -8.79
CA PRO A 82 29.01 25.57 -9.91
C PRO A 82 30.38 24.97 -9.52
N VAL A 83 31.01 25.46 -8.44
CA VAL A 83 32.29 24.94 -7.96
C VAL A 83 32.11 23.59 -7.26
N ALA A 84 31.09 23.47 -6.41
CA ALA A 84 30.75 22.19 -5.78
C ALA A 84 30.30 21.15 -6.82
N LEU A 85 29.57 21.56 -7.85
CA LEU A 85 29.16 20.66 -8.94
C LEU A 85 30.36 20.13 -9.73
N ASP A 86 31.30 21.00 -10.10
CA ASP A 86 32.54 20.60 -10.79
C ASP A 86 33.38 19.65 -9.95
N ARG A 87 33.46 19.90 -8.65
CA ARG A 87 34.19 19.04 -7.72
C ARG A 87 33.58 17.62 -7.69
N VAL A 88 32.26 17.51 -7.56
CA VAL A 88 31.58 16.20 -7.57
C VAL A 88 31.76 15.51 -8.92
N ALA A 89 31.63 16.23 -10.05
CA ALA A 89 31.82 15.66 -11.39
C ALA A 89 33.24 15.10 -11.58
N ARG A 90 34.27 15.81 -11.11
CA ARG A 90 35.68 15.38 -11.20
C ARG A 90 35.99 14.22 -10.24
N GLU A 91 35.54 14.30 -8.99
CA GLU A 91 35.86 13.30 -7.96
C GLU A 91 35.11 11.98 -8.16
N SER A 92 33.80 12.04 -8.43
CA SER A 92 32.95 10.85 -8.46
C SER A 92 32.74 10.26 -9.85
N LEU A 93 32.85 11.08 -10.90
CA LEU A 93 32.63 10.65 -12.29
C LEU A 93 33.89 10.75 -13.15
N GLY A 94 34.99 11.32 -12.64
CA GLY A 94 36.22 11.50 -13.41
C GLY A 94 36.04 12.40 -14.63
N LEU A 95 34.98 13.23 -14.66
CA LEU A 95 34.66 14.06 -15.80
C LEU A 95 35.64 15.24 -15.88
N VAL A 96 36.10 15.52 -17.09
CA VAL A 96 36.97 16.66 -17.43
C VAL A 96 36.26 17.51 -18.48
N ARG A 97 36.47 18.82 -18.42
CA ARG A 97 35.92 19.75 -19.40
C ARG A 97 36.71 19.67 -20.71
N PRO A 98 36.11 20.02 -21.86
CA PRO A 98 36.81 20.02 -23.16
C PRO A 98 38.09 20.88 -23.17
N GLU A 99 38.09 21.96 -22.38
CA GLU A 99 39.18 22.90 -22.19
C GLU A 99 40.23 22.47 -21.13
N ASP A 100 40.06 21.32 -20.45
CA ASP A 100 41.00 20.84 -19.44
C ASP A 100 42.20 20.08 -20.06
N VAL A 101 43.36 20.15 -19.40
CA VAL A 101 44.57 19.40 -19.80
C VAL A 101 44.69 18.09 -19.01
N VAL A 102 44.65 16.95 -19.70
CA VAL A 102 44.81 15.63 -19.08
C VAL A 102 46.29 15.24 -19.02
N ILE A 103 46.80 15.04 -17.81
CA ILE A 103 48.17 14.56 -17.56
C ILE A 103 48.12 13.05 -17.34
N VAL A 104 48.69 12.28 -18.27
CA VAL A 104 48.81 10.82 -18.13
C VAL A 104 50.21 10.47 -17.65
N PHE A 105 50.31 9.81 -16.50
CA PHE A 105 51.59 9.30 -16.01
C PHE A 105 51.94 7.98 -16.72
N PRO A 106 53.15 7.84 -17.27
CA PRO A 106 53.58 6.58 -17.86
C PRO A 106 53.66 5.49 -16.78
N ALA A 107 53.30 4.26 -17.15
CA ALA A 107 53.44 3.12 -16.26
C ALA A 107 54.89 3.02 -15.76
N PRO A 108 55.11 2.63 -14.48
CA PRO A 108 56.45 2.41 -13.96
C PRO A 108 57.19 1.46 -14.92
N ARG A 109 58.38 1.86 -15.39
CA ARG A 109 59.23 0.95 -16.14
C ARG A 109 59.61 -0.18 -15.18
N LEU A 110 58.95 -1.33 -15.30
CA LEU A 110 59.46 -2.53 -14.67
C LEU A 110 60.83 -2.83 -15.29
N PRO A 111 61.84 -3.16 -14.46
CA PRO A 111 63.13 -3.61 -14.96
C PRO A 111 62.90 -4.71 -15.99
N ALA A 112 63.57 -4.61 -17.14
CA ALA A 112 63.52 -5.68 -18.12
C ALA A 112 63.93 -6.99 -17.44
N PRO A 113 63.18 -8.10 -17.63
CA PRO A 113 63.62 -9.39 -17.13
C PRO A 113 65.03 -9.66 -17.67
N PRO A 114 65.94 -10.20 -16.83
CA PRO A 114 67.31 -10.45 -17.24
C PRO A 114 67.31 -11.29 -18.53
N PRO A 115 68.23 -11.02 -19.47
CA PRO A 115 68.35 -11.84 -20.66
C PRO A 115 68.50 -13.30 -20.24
N ILE A 116 67.58 -14.16 -20.69
CA ILE A 116 67.75 -15.60 -20.54
C ILE A 116 68.86 -15.97 -21.54
N THR A 117 70.11 -15.89 -21.10
CA THR A 117 71.23 -16.36 -21.93
C THR A 117 71.08 -17.89 -22.02
N PRO A 118 70.95 -18.48 -23.23
CA PRO A 118 71.03 -19.92 -23.37
C PRO A 118 72.37 -20.40 -22.77
N PRO A 119 72.39 -21.53 -22.05
CA PRO A 119 73.65 -22.09 -21.55
C PRO A 119 74.60 -22.29 -22.74
N ASP A 120 75.83 -21.81 -22.56
CA ASP A 120 76.90 -21.90 -23.54
C ASP A 120 77.12 -23.37 -23.93
N PRO A 121 77.03 -23.77 -25.21
CA PRO A 121 77.19 -25.16 -25.65
C PRO A 121 78.62 -25.71 -25.52
N ALA A 122 79.46 -25.13 -24.66
CA ALA A 122 80.85 -25.50 -24.44
C ALA A 122 81.15 -26.08 -23.04
N GLN A 123 80.15 -26.58 -22.31
CA GLN A 123 80.34 -27.44 -21.12
C GLN A 123 79.65 -28.79 -21.30
#